data_AF-G6YAG6-F1
#
_entry.id   AF-G6YAG6-F1
#
_cell.length_a   1.000
_cell.length_b   1.000
_cell.length_c   1.000
_cell.angle_alpha   90.00
_cell.angle_beta   90.00
_cell.angle_gamma   90.00
#
_symmetry.space_group_name_H-M   'P 1'
#
loop_
_entity.id
_entity.type
_entity.pdbx_description
1 polymer ?
#
loop_
_entity_poly.entity_id
_entity_poly.type
_entity_poly.pdbx_seq_one_letter_code
_entity_poly.pdbx_strand_id
1 'polypeptide(L)'
;MKTILLAACLTLVAAGAQAASRYDPTRMSCGKVQATIARQGAVILRYQSARVPGLPLYNRYVQSDRFCDIGEIRARAYVPSADTKSCPVYICKRPDFDRHFRRRILKHN
;
A
#
# COMPACT_ATOMS: atom_id res chain seq x y z
N MET A 1 6.93 45.28 -0.15
CA MET A 1 5.84 44.69 0.67
C MET A 1 5.01 43.62 -0.07
N LYS A 2 4.92 43.63 -1.41
CA LYS A 2 4.17 42.60 -2.18
C LYS A 2 4.88 41.24 -2.29
N THR A 3 6.21 41.24 -2.33
CA THR A 3 7.04 40.03 -2.53
C THR A 3 7.06 39.09 -1.33
N ILE A 4 6.88 39.63 -0.12
CA ILE A 4 6.85 38.84 1.12
C ILE A 4 5.55 38.02 1.21
N LEU A 5 4.43 38.56 0.69
CA LEU A 5 3.14 37.88 0.66
C LEU A 5 3.15 36.67 -0.29
N LEU A 6 3.87 36.76 -1.42
CA LEU A 6 4.01 35.64 -2.37
C LEU A 6 4.87 34.49 -1.80
N ALA A 7 5.92 34.81 -1.03
CA ALA A 7 6.76 33.79 -0.42
C ALA A 7 6.03 32.99 0.70
N ALA A 8 5.08 33.62 1.40
CA ALA A 8 4.30 32.97 2.45
C ALA A 8 3.27 31.95 1.93
N CYS A 9 2.80 32.07 0.68
CA CYS A 9 1.85 31.11 0.10
C CYS A 9 2.49 29.80 -0.38
N LEU A 10 3.80 29.78 -0.67
CA LEU A 10 4.48 28.59 -1.21
C LEU A 10 4.85 27.53 -0.15
N THR A 11 4.74 27.82 1.14
CA THR A 11 5.13 26.89 2.21
C THR A 11 4.04 25.88 2.60
N LEU A 12 2.84 25.97 2.01
CA LEU A 12 1.70 25.08 2.33
C LEU A 12 1.74 23.70 1.65
N VAL A 13 2.70 23.42 0.77
CA VAL A 13 2.90 22.08 0.19
C VAL A 13 3.87 21.25 1.05
N ALA A 14 3.71 21.29 2.38
CA ALA A 14 4.22 20.22 3.22
C ALA A 14 3.25 19.04 3.08
N ALA A 15 3.43 18.22 2.04
CA ALA A 15 2.73 16.94 1.93
C ALA A 15 3.05 16.14 3.21
N GLY A 16 2.08 16.11 4.12
CA GLY A 16 2.27 15.60 5.46
C GLY A 16 2.91 14.22 5.43
N ALA A 17 3.95 14.03 6.24
CA ALA A 17 4.38 12.72 6.66
C ALA A 17 3.21 12.11 7.46
N GLN A 18 2.25 11.53 6.73
CA GLN A 18 1.10 10.87 7.32
C GLN A 18 1.67 9.80 8.24
N ALA A 19 1.43 9.94 9.54
CA ALA A 19 1.75 8.91 10.53
C ALA A 19 0.96 7.66 10.12
N ALA A 20 1.60 6.83 9.29
CA ALA A 20 0.92 5.72 8.66
C ALA A 20 0.53 4.76 9.77
N SER A 21 -0.78 4.69 10.03
CA SER A 21 -1.29 3.92 11.15
C SER A 21 -0.91 2.45 10.96
N ARG A 22 -0.25 1.90 11.98
CA ARG A 22 0.29 0.55 11.96
C ARG A 22 -0.71 -0.38 12.64
N TYR A 23 -1.19 -1.37 11.91
CA TYR A 23 -2.14 -2.35 12.42
C TYR A 23 -1.61 -3.77 12.26
N ASP A 24 -2.00 -4.65 13.19
CA ASP A 24 -1.84 -6.08 13.04
C ASP A 24 -3.15 -6.66 12.47
N PRO A 25 -3.19 -7.07 11.19
CA PRO A 25 -4.40 -7.57 10.58
C PRO A 25 -4.87 -8.89 11.20
N THR A 26 -3.98 -9.65 11.86
CA THR A 26 -4.35 -10.93 12.52
C THR A 26 -5.24 -10.73 13.75
N ARG A 27 -5.34 -9.50 14.26
CA ARG A 27 -6.21 -9.10 15.38
C ARG A 27 -7.53 -8.48 14.93
N MET A 28 -7.82 -8.48 13.64
CA MET A 28 -9.02 -7.89 13.04
C MET A 28 -9.68 -8.90 12.11
N SER A 29 -11.01 -8.87 12.01
CA SER A 29 -11.70 -9.58 10.92
C SER A 29 -11.34 -8.97 9.56
N CYS A 30 -11.44 -9.73 8.48
CA CYS A 30 -11.13 -9.25 7.14
C CYS A 30 -11.95 -8.01 6.76
N GLY A 31 -13.25 -7.99 7.12
CA GLY A 31 -14.09 -6.81 6.93
C GLY A 31 -13.57 -5.58 7.69
N LYS A 32 -13.05 -5.78 8.91
CA LYS A 32 -12.46 -4.68 9.70
C LYS A 32 -11.12 -4.21 9.14
N VAL A 33 -10.29 -5.11 8.60
CA VAL A 33 -9.05 -4.76 7.87
C VAL A 33 -9.40 -3.87 6.68
N GLN A 34 -10.35 -4.30 5.83
CA GLN A 34 -10.78 -3.57 4.65
C GLN A 34 -11.41 -2.23 5.00
N ALA A 35 -12.29 -2.18 6.01
CA ALA A 35 -12.89 -0.93 6.49
C ALA A 35 -11.84 0.04 7.04
N THR A 36 -10.79 -0.47 7.69
CA THR A 36 -9.69 0.36 8.19
C THR A 36 -8.90 0.98 7.05
N ILE A 37 -8.54 0.18 6.03
CA ILE A 37 -7.90 0.68 4.80
C ILE A 37 -8.80 1.69 4.09
N ALA A 38 -10.09 1.39 3.94
CA ALA A 38 -11.03 2.27 3.25
C ALA A 38 -11.19 3.62 3.95
N ARG A 39 -11.25 3.63 5.28
CA ARG A 39 -11.46 4.85 6.08
C ARG A 39 -10.22 5.74 6.13
N GLN A 40 -9.03 5.16 6.11
CA GLN A 40 -7.76 5.91 6.20
C GLN A 40 -7.06 6.10 4.86
N GLY A 41 -7.51 5.39 3.83
CA GLY A 41 -6.95 5.47 2.49
C GLY A 41 -5.68 4.66 2.30
N ALA A 42 -4.68 4.84 3.16
CA ALA A 42 -3.44 4.08 3.16
C ALA A 42 -2.99 3.75 4.59
N VAL A 43 -2.62 2.49 4.84
CA VAL A 43 -2.20 2.01 6.18
C VAL A 43 -1.00 1.08 6.07
N ILE A 44 -0.25 0.92 7.17
CA ILE A 44 0.78 -0.11 7.27
C ILE A 44 0.19 -1.30 8.02
N LEU A 45 0.23 -2.47 7.40
CA LEU A 45 -0.05 -3.71 8.12
C LEU A 45 1.27 -4.37 8.49
N ARG A 46 1.40 -4.80 9.75
CA ARG A 46 2.55 -5.55 10.28
C ARG A 46 2.07 -6.86 10.91
N TYR A 47 2.57 -7.98 10.44
CA TYR A 47 2.19 -9.32 10.92
C TYR A 47 3.32 -10.31 10.68
N GLN A 48 3.29 -11.46 11.35
CA GLN A 48 4.31 -12.50 11.15
C GLN A 48 4.02 -13.31 9.88
N SER A 49 5.08 -13.71 9.18
CA SER A 49 4.97 -14.62 8.04
C SER A 49 4.43 -15.97 8.49
N ALA A 50 3.36 -16.45 7.85
CA ALA A 50 2.87 -17.81 8.05
C ALA A 50 3.78 -18.88 7.42
N ARG A 51 4.71 -18.48 6.54
CA ARG A 51 5.61 -19.40 5.82
C ARG A 51 7.02 -19.48 6.40
N VAL A 52 7.49 -18.39 7.02
CA VAL A 52 8.86 -18.27 7.53
C VAL A 52 8.76 -17.85 9.00
N PRO A 53 8.98 -18.76 9.96
CA PRO A 53 8.91 -18.44 11.37
C PRO A 53 9.85 -17.29 11.75
N GLY A 54 9.36 -16.36 12.58
CA GLY A 54 10.15 -15.22 13.04
C GLY A 54 10.38 -14.10 12.02
N LEU A 55 9.86 -14.21 10.79
CA LEU A 55 9.95 -13.15 9.78
C LEU A 55 8.77 -12.16 9.91
N PRO A 56 8.97 -10.94 10.43
CA PRO A 56 7.94 -9.92 10.41
C PRO A 56 7.76 -9.40 8.98
N LEU A 57 6.52 -9.44 8.50
CA LEU A 57 6.09 -8.80 7.27
C LEU A 57 5.52 -7.43 7.59
N TYR A 58 5.86 -6.46 6.75
CA TYR A 58 5.30 -5.12 6.79
C TYR A 58 5.08 -4.64 5.36
N ASN A 59 3.93 -4.05 5.09
CA ASN A 59 3.67 -3.43 3.78
C ASN A 59 2.63 -2.30 3.89
N ARG A 60 2.62 -1.40 2.91
CA ARG A 60 1.62 -0.33 2.76
C ARG A 60 0.46 -0.84 1.92
N TYR A 61 -0.73 -0.77 2.47
CA TYR A 61 -1.97 -1.19 1.81
C TYR A 61 -2.84 0.03 1.55
N VAL A 62 -3.44 0.08 0.37
CA VAL A 62 -4.15 1.25 -0.15
C VAL A 62 -5.58 0.92 -0.55
N GLN A 63 -6.47 1.89 -0.39
CA GLN A 63 -7.86 1.80 -0.86
C GLN A 63 -7.95 1.91 -2.39
N SER A 64 -7.22 2.86 -2.96
CA SER A 64 -7.30 3.25 -4.37
C SER A 64 -5.92 3.64 -4.92
N ASP A 65 -5.82 3.70 -6.24
CA ASP A 65 -4.65 4.13 -7.03
C ASP A 65 -4.21 5.57 -6.75
N ARG A 66 -5.11 6.47 -6.33
CA ARG A 66 -4.75 7.83 -5.88
C ARG A 66 -3.75 7.88 -4.71
N PHE A 67 -3.56 6.76 -4.01
CA PHE A 67 -2.57 6.62 -2.94
C PHE A 67 -1.26 5.98 -3.40
N CYS A 68 -1.13 5.68 -4.69
CA CYS A 68 0.09 5.15 -5.28
C CYS A 68 0.95 6.28 -5.84
N ASP A 69 2.25 6.06 -5.86
CA ASP A 69 3.18 7.07 -6.37
C ASP A 69 3.11 7.11 -7.91
N ILE A 70 3.63 8.18 -8.52
CA ILE A 70 3.65 8.30 -9.98
C ILE A 70 4.39 7.10 -10.59
N GLY A 71 3.74 6.43 -11.56
CA GLY A 71 4.24 5.23 -12.21
C GLY A 71 3.95 3.92 -11.45
N GLU A 72 3.24 3.97 -10.33
CA GLU A 72 2.71 2.79 -9.66
C GLU A 72 1.23 2.56 -9.99
N ILE A 73 0.81 1.30 -9.92
CA ILE A 73 -0.59 0.89 -10.05
C ILE A 73 -1.05 0.15 -8.79
N ARG A 74 -2.36 0.19 -8.54
CA ARG A 74 -2.98 -0.60 -7.49
C ARG A 74 -3.06 -2.07 -7.89
N ALA A 75 -2.36 -2.93 -7.17
CA ALA A 75 -2.32 -4.37 -7.39
C ALA A 75 -2.96 -5.14 -6.23
N ARG A 76 -3.65 -6.25 -6.54
CA ARG A 76 -4.25 -7.12 -5.52
C ARG A 76 -3.18 -7.80 -4.70
N ALA A 77 -3.40 -7.87 -3.40
CA ALA A 77 -2.60 -8.60 -2.43
C ALA A 77 -3.52 -9.30 -1.43
N TYR A 78 -2.92 -10.10 -0.54
CA TYR A 78 -3.64 -10.83 0.48
C TYR A 78 -2.88 -10.80 1.80
N VAL A 79 -3.64 -10.70 2.89
CA VAL A 79 -3.13 -10.73 4.27
C VAL A 79 -3.91 -11.74 5.10
N PRO A 80 -3.29 -12.36 6.12
CA PRO A 80 -4.04 -13.08 7.14
C PRO A 80 -4.86 -12.09 7.97
N SER A 81 -5.99 -12.57 8.48
CA SER A 81 -6.88 -11.88 9.40
C SER A 81 -7.42 -12.87 10.43
N ALA A 82 -8.11 -12.39 11.46
CA ALA A 82 -8.61 -13.23 12.55
C ALA A 82 -9.59 -14.33 12.07
N ASP A 83 -10.33 -14.07 11.00
CA ASP A 83 -11.41 -14.92 10.47
C ASP A 83 -11.07 -15.60 9.13
N THR A 84 -10.06 -15.12 8.39
CA THR A 84 -9.60 -15.75 7.16
C THR A 84 -8.09 -15.61 6.94
N LYS A 85 -7.48 -16.65 6.36
CA LYS A 85 -6.05 -16.68 6.03
C LYS A 85 -5.69 -15.85 4.80
N SER A 86 -6.67 -15.41 4.00
CA SER A 86 -6.44 -14.76 2.70
C SER A 86 -7.41 -13.61 2.45
N CYS A 87 -7.42 -12.61 3.32
CA CYS A 87 -8.22 -11.41 3.16
C CYS A 87 -7.74 -10.58 1.95
N PRO A 88 -8.60 -10.26 0.97
CA PRO A 88 -8.20 -9.49 -0.21
C PRO A 88 -8.02 -8.01 0.14
N VAL A 89 -6.87 -7.47 -0.26
CA VAL A 89 -6.46 -6.08 -0.06
C VAL A 89 -5.66 -5.60 -1.27
N TYR A 90 -5.18 -4.36 -1.26
CA TYR A 90 -4.40 -3.81 -2.37
C TYR A 90 -3.13 -3.13 -1.89
N ILE A 91 -2.11 -3.19 -2.72
CA ILE A 91 -0.81 -2.52 -2.54
C ILE A 91 -0.51 -1.71 -3.80
N CYS A 92 0.41 -0.76 -3.70
CA CYS A 92 0.98 -0.12 -4.87
C CYS A 92 2.15 -0.94 -5.39
N LYS A 93 2.26 -1.07 -6.71
CA LYS A 93 3.38 -1.71 -7.38
C LYS A 93 3.68 -0.97 -8.67
N ARG A 94 4.97 -0.78 -8.96
CA ARG A 94 5.39 -0.44 -10.33
C ARG A 94 5.09 -1.63 -11.26
N PRO A 95 4.36 -1.42 -12.37
CA PRO A 95 4.21 -2.43 -13.39
C PRO A 95 5.58 -2.70 -14.02
N ASP A 96 6.02 -3.96 -13.94
CA ASP A 96 7.26 -4.40 -14.58
C ASP A 96 6.93 -4.79 -16.03
N PHE A 97 7.15 -3.86 -16.96
CA PHE A 97 6.86 -4.06 -18.38
C PHE A 97 7.87 -5.03 -19.03
N ASP A 98 9.10 -5.12 -18.52
CA ASP A 98 10.19 -5.93 -19.09
C ASP A 98 10.00 -7.43 -18.86
N ARG A 99 9.50 -7.86 -17.68
CA ARG A 99 9.21 -9.29 -17.42
C ARG A 99 8.12 -9.85 -18.31
N HIS A 100 7.11 -9.03 -18.66
CA HIS A 100 6.01 -9.50 -19.49
C HIS A 100 6.46 -9.83 -20.91
N PHE A 101 7.36 -9.01 -21.46
CA PHE A 101 7.98 -9.26 -22.77
C PHE A 101 8.83 -10.55 -22.74
N ARG A 102 9.72 -10.70 -21.76
CA ARG A 102 10.60 -11.89 -21.63
C ARG A 102 9.83 -13.20 -21.47
N ARG A 103 8.77 -13.22 -20.65
CA ARG A 103 7.91 -14.40 -20.49
C ARG A 103 7.15 -14.77 -21.76
N ARG A 104 6.79 -13.79 -22.58
CA ARG A 104 6.10 -14.04 -23.85
C ARG A 104 7.07 -14.64 -24.87
N ILE A 105 8.29 -14.12 -24.98
CA ILE A 105 9.33 -14.67 -25.87
C ILE A 105 9.71 -16.10 -25.49
N LEU A 106 10.02 -16.35 -24.21
CA LEU A 106 10.44 -17.68 -23.73
C LEU A 106 9.32 -18.74 -23.74
N LYS A 107 8.06 -18.34 -23.97
CA LYS A 107 6.93 -19.29 -24.13
C LYS A 107 6.67 -19.66 -25.60
N HIS A 108 7.26 -18.93 -26.54
CA HIS A 108 7.06 -19.12 -27.99
C HIS A 108 8.28 -19.78 -28.66
N ASN A 109 9.20 -20.35 -27.86
CA ASN A 109 10.40 -21.07 -28.29
C ASN A 109 10.54 -22.35 -27.48
#